data_AF-A0A0D1XXP4-F1
#
_entry.id   AF-A0A0D1XXP4-F1
#
_cell.length_a   1.000
_cell.length_b   1.000
_cell.length_c   1.000
_cell.angle_alpha   90.00
_cell.angle_beta   90.00
_cell.angle_gamma   90.00
#
_symmetry.space_group_name_H-M   'P 1'
#
loop_
_entity.id
_entity.type
_entity.pdbx_description
1 polymer ?
#
loop_
_entity_poly.entity_id
_entity_poly.type
_entity_poly.pdbx_seq_one_letter_code
_entity_poly.pdbx_strand_id
1 'polypeptide(L)'
;MRNRKRITLWILAPLLLVIGVVIYTAASIYFYGKKSEDMQTADAAIVLGAAVWNERPSPVFRERIRHAIALYKQGKVKYIIFTGGSGRPNALPESTVARRYALDQGVPVDAILTEEQSRVTEENLVYAKRVAKEHKLQTFLIVSDPLHMKRAVRMARDLGIQAEPSPTTTSRYTGIRSQLTFLSRETFYYIGYCFGDIIR
;
A
#
# COMPACT_ATOMS: atom_id res chain seq x y z
N MET A 1 -47.51 17.69 -14.13
CA MET A 1 -46.26 18.18 -13.47
C MET A 1 -45.79 17.34 -12.27
N ARG A 2 -46.67 16.70 -11.49
CA ARG A 2 -46.31 15.92 -10.28
C ARG A 2 -45.48 14.63 -10.55
N ASN A 3 -45.68 13.96 -11.69
CA ASN A 3 -44.91 12.76 -12.06
C ASN A 3 -43.46 13.03 -12.48
N ARG A 4 -43.18 14.14 -13.19
CA ARG A 4 -41.80 14.49 -13.59
C ARG A 4 -40.92 14.75 -12.36
N LYS A 5 -41.42 15.50 -11.36
CA LYS A 5 -40.68 15.75 -10.10
C LYS A 5 -40.37 14.46 -9.34
N ARG A 6 -41.30 13.50 -9.28
CA ARG A 6 -41.05 12.19 -8.66
C ARG A 6 -39.97 11.41 -9.42
N ILE A 7 -40.05 11.32 -10.75
CA ILE A 7 -39.04 10.62 -11.58
C ILE A 7 -37.66 11.27 -11.43
N THR A 8 -37.57 12.59 -11.39
CA THR A 8 -36.30 13.31 -11.15
C THR A 8 -35.74 13.01 -9.75
N LEU A 9 -36.59 12.93 -8.71
CA LEU A 9 -36.19 12.54 -7.36
C LEU A 9 -35.66 11.09 -7.29
N TRP A 10 -36.29 10.14 -8.00
CA TRP A 10 -35.86 8.74 -8.03
C TRP A 10 -34.50 8.51 -8.71
N ILE A 11 -34.08 9.43 -9.59
CA ILE A 11 -32.77 9.36 -10.27
C ILE A 11 -31.71 10.16 -9.51
N LEU A 12 -32.08 11.32 -8.97
CA LEU A 12 -31.14 12.19 -8.25
C LEU A 12 -30.73 11.61 -6.89
N ALA A 13 -31.65 10.98 -6.15
CA ALA A 13 -31.35 10.41 -4.84
C ALA A 13 -30.24 9.32 -4.87
N PRO A 14 -30.30 8.29 -5.73
CA PRO A 14 -29.24 7.29 -5.81
C PRO A 14 -27.93 7.88 -6.34
N LEU A 15 -27.98 8.84 -7.27
CA LEU A 15 -26.78 9.52 -7.74
C LEU A 15 -26.09 10.31 -6.60
N LEU A 16 -26.85 11.07 -5.81
CA LEU A 16 -26.33 11.79 -4.66
C LEU A 16 -25.77 10.84 -3.59
N LEU A 17 -26.40 9.68 -3.38
CA LEU A 17 -25.89 8.65 -2.49
C LEU A 17 -24.54 8.13 -2.97
N VAL A 18 -24.41 7.79 -4.26
CA VAL A 18 -23.13 7.33 -4.85
C VAL A 18 -22.05 8.39 -4.70
N ILE A 19 -22.36 9.65 -5.02
CA ILE A 19 -21.44 10.79 -4.84
C ILE A 19 -21.03 10.91 -3.37
N GLY A 20 -21.98 10.81 -2.45
CA GLY A 20 -21.74 10.83 -1.01
C GLY A 20 -20.79 9.73 -0.56
N VAL A 21 -20.97 8.50 -1.03
CA VAL A 21 -20.10 7.34 -0.74
C VAL A 21 -18.69 7.57 -1.29
N VAL A 22 -18.55 8.10 -2.51
CA VAL A 22 -17.25 8.40 -3.12
C VAL A 22 -16.52 9.47 -2.31
N ILE A 23 -17.19 10.57 -1.96
CA ILE A 23 -16.61 11.66 -1.16
C ILE A 23 -16.22 11.16 0.23
N TYR A 24 -17.11 10.41 0.90
CA TYR A 24 -16.84 9.84 2.21
C TYR A 24 -15.63 8.91 2.17
N THR A 25 -15.57 8.02 1.17
CA THR A 25 -14.44 7.11 0.97
C THR A 25 -13.14 7.88 0.75
N ALA A 26 -13.13 8.86 -0.15
CA ALA A 26 -11.96 9.69 -0.42
C ALA A 26 -11.47 10.43 0.84
N ALA A 27 -12.37 11.06 1.58
CA ALA A 27 -12.05 11.71 2.85
C ALA A 27 -11.44 10.70 3.84
N SER A 28 -12.06 9.53 3.97
CA SER A 28 -11.60 8.50 4.89
C SER A 28 -10.22 7.93 4.53
N ILE A 29 -9.87 7.82 3.24
CA ILE A 29 -8.54 7.44 2.76
C ILE A 29 -7.53 8.52 3.13
N TYR A 30 -7.87 9.78 2.84
CA TYR A 30 -7.01 10.93 3.11
C TYR A 30 -6.67 11.04 4.60
N PHE A 31 -7.66 10.93 5.49
CA PHE A 31 -7.44 10.99 6.93
C PHE A 31 -6.73 9.76 7.48
N TYR A 32 -6.97 8.57 6.92
CA TYR A 32 -6.25 7.35 7.33
C TYR A 32 -4.75 7.45 7.04
N GLY A 33 -4.36 7.98 5.87
CA GLY A 33 -2.95 8.18 5.52
C GLY A 33 -2.21 9.20 6.39
N LYS A 34 -2.93 10.08 7.10
CA LYS A 34 -2.36 11.04 8.05
C LYS A 34 -2.23 10.50 9.46
N LYS A 35 -2.81 9.34 9.77
CA LYS A 35 -2.58 8.69 11.06
C LYS A 35 -1.15 8.16 11.07
N SER A 36 -0.28 8.87 11.78
CA SER A 36 0.96 8.30 12.29
C SER A 36 0.60 7.56 13.57
N GLU A 37 0.55 6.24 13.52
CA GLU A 37 0.55 5.48 14.77
C GLU A 37 1.97 5.48 15.32
N ASP A 38 2.19 6.31 16.33
CA ASP A 38 3.45 6.38 17.04
C ASP A 38 3.76 5.03 17.69
N MET A 39 5.05 4.68 17.64
CA MET A 39 5.70 3.75 18.55
C MET A 39 5.43 2.24 18.45
N GLN A 40 4.87 1.74 17.35
CA GLN A 40 4.76 0.28 17.18
C GLN A 40 6.06 -0.35 16.65
N THR A 41 6.54 -1.36 17.37
CA THR A 41 7.56 -2.30 16.90
C THR A 41 6.87 -3.51 16.29
N ALA A 42 7.48 -4.11 15.27
CA ALA A 42 6.99 -5.33 14.64
C ALA A 42 8.16 -6.25 14.29
N ASP A 43 7.86 -7.50 13.92
CA ASP A 43 8.91 -8.42 13.47
C ASP A 43 9.51 -7.97 12.13
N ALA A 44 8.66 -7.48 11.21
CA ALA A 44 9.10 -7.04 9.89
C ALA A 44 8.35 -5.82 9.34
N ALA A 45 9.02 -5.08 8.47
CA ALA A 45 8.36 -4.14 7.56
C ALA A 45 8.05 -4.86 6.24
N ILE A 46 6.78 -4.90 5.82
CA ILE A 46 6.39 -5.32 4.47
C ILE A 46 6.33 -4.08 3.58
N VAL A 47 7.23 -4.00 2.60
CA VAL A 47 7.36 -2.83 1.72
C VAL A 47 6.65 -3.11 0.41
N LEU A 48 5.54 -2.42 0.17
CA LEU A 48 4.75 -2.61 -1.05
C LEU A 48 5.46 -2.04 -2.28
N GLY A 49 5.53 -2.86 -3.33
CA GLY A 49 6.04 -2.48 -4.65
C GLY A 49 5.37 -1.23 -5.25
N ALA A 50 6.06 -0.57 -6.17
CA ALA A 50 5.56 0.62 -6.84
C ALA A 50 5.99 0.73 -8.31
N ALA A 51 7.31 0.89 -8.54
CA ALA A 51 7.90 0.91 -9.88
C ALA A 51 9.45 0.92 -9.81
N VAL A 52 10.07 0.28 -10.79
CA VAL A 52 11.50 0.37 -11.11
C VAL A 52 11.70 1.06 -12.46
N TRP A 53 12.63 2.01 -12.51
CA TRP A 53 13.01 2.74 -13.72
C TRP A 53 14.51 2.56 -13.97
N ASN A 54 14.88 2.02 -15.14
CA ASN A 54 16.27 1.79 -15.53
C ASN A 54 17.07 1.09 -14.40
N GLU A 55 16.52 -0.02 -13.89
CA GLU A 55 17.11 -0.85 -12.81
C GLU A 55 17.32 -0.13 -11.47
N ARG A 56 16.71 1.05 -11.30
CA ARG A 56 16.72 1.81 -10.05
C ARG A 56 15.30 1.95 -9.52
N PRO A 57 15.12 2.04 -8.19
CA PRO A 57 13.80 2.30 -7.65
C PRO A 57 13.33 3.68 -8.14
N SER A 58 12.08 3.73 -8.60
CA SER A 58 11.40 5.00 -8.90
C SER A 58 11.42 5.91 -7.67
N PRO A 59 11.24 7.24 -7.81
CA PRO A 59 11.21 8.15 -6.67
C PRO A 59 10.22 7.73 -5.59
N VAL A 60 9.03 7.25 -5.97
CA VAL A 60 8.03 6.74 -5.03
C VAL A 60 8.55 5.51 -4.30
N PHE A 61 9.05 4.52 -5.05
CA PHE A 61 9.52 3.27 -4.45
C PHE A 61 10.73 3.48 -3.54
N ARG A 62 11.64 4.38 -3.94
CA ARG A 62 12.82 4.77 -3.16
C ARG A 62 12.44 5.31 -1.78
N GLU A 63 11.43 6.16 -1.70
CA GLU A 63 11.01 6.71 -0.41
C GLU A 63 10.37 5.64 0.50
N ARG A 64 9.68 4.64 -0.08
CA ARG A 64 9.22 3.46 0.67
C ARG A 64 10.38 2.62 1.21
N ILE A 65 11.38 2.35 0.36
CA ILE A 65 12.59 1.61 0.74
C ILE A 65 13.35 2.35 1.84
N ARG A 66 13.55 3.66 1.69
CA ARG A 66 14.23 4.51 2.69
C ARG A 66 13.50 4.51 4.03
N HIS A 67 12.17 4.58 4.02
CA HIS A 67 11.36 4.50 5.23
C HIS A 67 11.54 3.16 5.93
N ALA A 68 11.49 2.04 5.20
CA ALA A 68 11.71 0.72 5.77
C ALA A 68 13.13 0.54 6.36
N ILE A 69 14.16 1.06 5.66
CA ILE A 69 15.53 1.08 6.17
C ILE A 69 15.62 1.91 7.46
N ALA A 70 14.92 3.04 7.53
CA ALA A 70 14.89 3.86 8.74
C ALA A 70 14.23 3.10 9.92
N LEU A 71 13.10 2.42 9.68
CA LEU A 71 12.45 1.57 10.68
C LEU A 71 13.41 0.49 11.21
N TYR A 72 14.13 -0.18 10.31
CA TYR A 72 15.13 -1.18 10.69
C TYR A 72 16.27 -0.57 11.53
N LYS A 73 16.88 0.53 11.07
CA LYS A 73 17.97 1.20 11.77
C LYS A 73 17.55 1.77 13.14
N GLN A 74 16.28 2.11 13.31
CA GLN A 74 15.70 2.55 14.58
C GLN A 74 15.29 1.39 15.50
N GLY A 75 15.48 0.13 15.07
CA GLY A 75 15.06 -1.05 15.83
C GLY A 75 13.55 -1.24 15.90
N LYS A 76 12.77 -0.57 15.04
CA LYS A 76 11.31 -0.74 14.96
C LYS A 76 10.91 -2.05 14.31
N VAL A 77 11.77 -2.59 13.44
CA VAL A 77 11.58 -3.90 12.81
C VAL A 77 12.89 -4.67 12.78
N LYS A 78 12.83 -6.00 12.81
CA LYS A 78 14.00 -6.89 12.73
C LYS A 78 14.31 -7.30 11.30
N TYR A 79 13.28 -7.43 10.47
CA TYR A 79 13.40 -7.78 9.06
C TYR A 79 12.71 -6.75 8.16
N ILE A 80 13.13 -6.72 6.90
CA ILE A 80 12.44 -5.99 5.83
C ILE A 80 12.08 -7.01 4.75
N ILE A 81 10.79 -7.11 4.42
CA ILE A 81 10.27 -7.92 3.32
C ILE A 81 9.98 -6.97 2.16
N PHE A 82 10.84 -6.97 1.14
CA PHE A 82 10.60 -6.17 -0.06
C PHE A 82 9.73 -6.94 -1.03
N THR A 83 8.65 -6.28 -1.49
CA THR A 83 7.67 -6.89 -2.41
C THR A 83 7.70 -6.34 -3.82
N GLY A 84 7.31 -7.19 -4.77
CA GLY A 84 7.05 -6.85 -6.16
C GLY A 84 7.89 -7.65 -7.14
N GLY A 85 7.21 -8.24 -8.12
CA GLY A 85 7.80 -8.94 -9.26
C GLY A 85 8.25 -8.03 -10.39
N SER A 86 8.41 -8.60 -11.59
CA SER A 86 8.90 -7.86 -12.75
C SER A 86 7.77 -7.11 -13.46
N GLY A 87 7.89 -5.79 -13.59
CA GLY A 87 6.89 -4.92 -14.24
C GLY A 87 6.81 -5.05 -15.77
N ARG A 88 7.80 -5.69 -16.40
CA ARG A 88 7.84 -6.01 -17.84
C ARG A 88 8.70 -7.25 -18.10
N PRO A 89 8.55 -7.93 -19.25
CA PRO A 89 9.43 -9.04 -19.61
C PRO A 89 10.90 -8.62 -19.54
N ASN A 90 11.75 -9.49 -18.98
CA ASN A 90 13.20 -9.31 -18.82
C ASN A 90 13.64 -8.12 -17.95
N ALA A 91 12.73 -7.43 -17.24
CA ALA A 91 13.14 -6.49 -16.20
C ALA A 91 13.44 -7.24 -14.90
N LEU A 92 14.29 -6.63 -14.06
CA LEU A 92 14.49 -7.11 -12.69
C LEU A 92 13.19 -6.97 -11.87
N PRO A 93 12.91 -7.93 -10.97
CA PRO A 93 11.85 -7.77 -9.98
C PRO A 93 12.06 -6.52 -9.12
N GLU A 94 10.96 -5.88 -8.73
CA GLU A 94 11.01 -4.69 -7.88
C GLU A 94 11.70 -4.99 -6.54
N SER A 95 11.39 -6.13 -5.92
CA SER A 95 11.99 -6.57 -4.67
C SER A 95 13.49 -6.81 -4.77
N THR A 96 13.98 -7.35 -5.89
CA THR A 96 15.43 -7.52 -6.14
C THR A 96 16.14 -6.16 -6.20
N VAL A 97 15.55 -5.17 -6.87
CA VAL A 97 16.11 -3.80 -6.94
C VAL A 97 16.09 -3.12 -5.57
N ALA A 98 15.03 -3.33 -4.80
CA ALA A 98 14.93 -2.81 -3.43
C ALA A 98 15.97 -3.44 -2.50
N ARG A 99 16.19 -4.76 -2.59
CA ARG A 99 17.22 -5.48 -1.84
C ARG A 99 18.61 -4.92 -2.12
N ARG A 100 18.97 -4.71 -3.39
CA ARG A 100 20.25 -4.09 -3.77
C ARG A 100 20.40 -2.71 -3.14
N TYR A 101 19.38 -1.87 -3.26
CA TYR A 101 19.38 -0.55 -2.64
C TYR A 101 19.56 -0.61 -1.11
N ALA A 102 18.90 -1.54 -0.42
CA ALA A 102 19.01 -1.65 1.03
C ALA A 102 20.38 -2.16 1.50
N LEU A 103 20.98 -3.10 0.76
CA LEU A 103 22.36 -3.55 0.98
C LEU A 103 23.36 -2.39 0.84
N ASP A 104 23.22 -1.58 -0.23
CA ASP A 104 24.04 -0.39 -0.46
C ASP A 104 23.87 0.68 0.65
N GLN A 105 22.77 0.64 1.39
CA GLN A 105 22.50 1.51 2.54
C GLN A 105 22.92 0.89 3.89
N GLY A 106 23.58 -0.27 3.87
CA GLY A 106 24.16 -0.93 5.04
C GLY A 106 23.20 -1.79 5.84
N VAL A 107 22.05 -2.21 5.27
CA VAL A 107 21.21 -3.25 5.90
C VAL A 107 21.88 -4.61 5.65
N PRO A 108 22.11 -5.45 6.69
CA PRO A 108 22.73 -6.75 6.50
C PRO A 108 21.83 -7.69 5.71
N VAL A 109 22.45 -8.62 4.98
CA VAL A 109 21.75 -9.56 4.10
C VAL A 109 20.70 -10.39 4.84
N ASP A 110 21.00 -10.82 6.06
CA ASP A 110 20.11 -11.67 6.86
C ASP A 110 18.88 -10.93 7.40
N ALA A 111 18.86 -9.59 7.33
CA ALA A 111 17.70 -8.78 7.69
C ALA A 111 16.77 -8.50 6.50
N ILE A 112 17.15 -8.89 5.27
CA ILE A 112 16.38 -8.60 4.06
C ILE A 112 15.79 -9.88 3.48
N LEU A 113 14.47 -9.90 3.37
CA LEU A 113 13.70 -10.93 2.71
C LEU A 113 13.03 -10.34 1.45
N THR A 114 12.75 -11.19 0.47
CA THR A 114 12.17 -10.77 -0.82
C THR A 114 11.21 -11.81 -1.36
N GLU A 115 10.15 -11.36 -2.03
CA GLU A 115 9.37 -12.17 -2.95
C GLU A 115 9.27 -11.48 -4.33
N GLU A 116 9.34 -12.25 -5.40
CA GLU A 116 9.62 -11.72 -6.75
C GLU A 116 8.49 -11.99 -7.76
N GLN A 117 7.33 -12.44 -7.29
CA GLN A 117 6.26 -12.97 -8.14
C GLN A 117 5.07 -12.02 -8.33
N SER A 118 4.81 -11.17 -7.34
CA SER A 118 3.64 -10.30 -7.25
C SER A 118 3.57 -9.25 -8.35
N ARG A 119 2.35 -8.95 -8.82
CA ARG A 119 2.05 -7.87 -9.77
C ARG A 119 1.03 -6.87 -9.24
N VAL A 120 0.23 -7.28 -8.24
CA VAL A 120 -0.77 -6.44 -7.58
C VAL A 120 -0.60 -6.44 -6.07
N THR A 121 -1.22 -5.47 -5.39
CA THR A 121 -1.13 -5.31 -3.92
C THR A 121 -1.54 -6.56 -3.15
N GLU A 122 -2.60 -7.25 -3.58
CA GLU A 122 -3.07 -8.48 -2.92
C GLU A 122 -2.02 -9.58 -3.00
N GLU A 123 -1.41 -9.79 -4.16
CA GLU A 123 -0.32 -10.76 -4.36
C GLU A 123 0.92 -10.40 -3.54
N ASN A 124 1.29 -9.11 -3.45
CA ASN A 124 2.38 -8.66 -2.57
C ASN A 124 2.16 -9.18 -1.14
N LEU A 125 0.94 -9.01 -0.61
CA LEU A 125 0.60 -9.41 0.76
C LEU A 125 0.52 -10.94 0.92
N VAL A 126 -0.08 -11.64 -0.05
CA VAL A 126 -0.17 -13.11 -0.04
C VAL A 126 1.22 -13.75 -0.05
N TYR A 127 2.11 -13.29 -0.92
CA TYR A 127 3.45 -13.83 -1.03
C TYR A 127 4.36 -13.38 0.14
N ALA A 128 4.24 -12.13 0.59
CA ALA A 128 4.92 -11.68 1.81
C ALA A 128 4.51 -12.51 3.04
N LYS A 129 3.23 -12.89 3.16
CA LYS A 129 2.76 -13.79 4.23
C LYS A 129 3.41 -15.17 4.18
N ARG A 130 3.70 -15.71 2.98
CA ARG A 130 4.41 -17.00 2.83
C ARG A 130 5.85 -16.89 3.30
N VAL A 131 6.57 -15.88 2.83
CA VAL A 131 7.93 -15.56 3.28
C VAL A 131 7.96 -15.37 4.80
N ALA A 132 7.02 -14.60 5.34
CA ALA A 132 6.92 -14.39 6.78
C ALA A 132 6.70 -15.67 7.58
N LYS A 133 5.89 -16.62 7.07
CA LYS A 133 5.64 -17.91 7.72
C LYS A 133 6.90 -18.76 7.79
N GLU A 134 7.71 -18.78 6.73
CA GLU A 134 8.99 -19.51 6.68
C GLU A 134 9.97 -18.99 7.75
N HIS A 135 9.93 -17.69 8.02
CA HIS A 135 10.75 -17.02 9.03
C HIS A 135 10.08 -16.86 10.41
N LYS A 136 8.89 -17.46 10.61
CA LYS A 136 8.11 -17.41 11.86
C LYS A 136 7.80 -15.98 12.35
N LEU A 137 7.60 -15.04 11.44
CA LEU A 137 7.27 -13.65 11.73
C LEU A 137 5.74 -13.50 11.91
N GLN A 138 5.31 -12.67 12.87
CA GLN A 138 3.89 -12.58 13.24
C GLN A 138 3.32 -11.17 13.12
N THR A 139 4.12 -10.15 13.41
CA THR A 139 3.68 -8.75 13.42
C THR A 139 4.37 -7.96 12.32
N PHE A 140 3.63 -7.06 11.66
CA PHE A 140 4.13 -6.33 10.50
C PHE A 140 3.80 -4.84 10.51
N LEU A 141 4.74 -4.05 10.00
CA LEU A 141 4.48 -2.69 9.56
C LEU A 141 4.31 -2.66 8.04
N ILE A 142 3.19 -2.16 7.53
CA ILE A 142 2.98 -2.00 6.09
C ILE A 142 3.56 -0.65 5.65
N VAL A 143 4.57 -0.71 4.78
CA VAL A 143 5.25 0.47 4.25
C VAL A 143 4.81 0.76 2.82
N SER A 144 4.19 1.92 2.62
CA SER A 144 3.79 2.47 1.32
C SER A 144 3.45 3.96 1.46
N ASP A 145 2.99 4.61 0.39
CA ASP A 145 2.49 5.99 0.45
C ASP A 145 1.25 6.16 1.35
N PRO A 146 1.08 7.34 1.99
CA PRO A 146 -0.06 7.69 2.84
C PRO A 146 -1.43 7.33 2.26
N LEU A 147 -1.72 7.76 1.01
CA LEU A 147 -3.03 7.54 0.39
C LEU A 147 -3.31 6.07 0.06
N HIS A 148 -2.29 5.21 0.01
CA HIS A 148 -2.45 3.77 -0.24
C HIS A 148 -2.72 2.98 1.05
N MET A 149 -2.42 3.54 2.22
CA MET A 149 -2.45 2.84 3.51
C MET A 149 -3.80 2.18 3.79
N LYS A 150 -4.91 2.89 3.57
CA LYS A 150 -6.24 2.39 3.93
C LYS A 150 -6.58 1.08 3.21
N ARG A 151 -6.28 1.00 1.91
CA ARG A 151 -6.53 -0.21 1.11
C ARG A 151 -5.53 -1.31 1.45
N ALA A 152 -4.25 -0.97 1.52
CA ALA A 152 -3.19 -1.92 1.82
C ALA A 152 -3.37 -2.63 3.17
N VAL A 153 -3.65 -1.88 4.24
CA VAL A 153 -3.86 -2.46 5.57
C VAL A 153 -5.17 -3.23 5.65
N ARG A 154 -6.24 -2.77 4.97
CA ARG A 154 -7.48 -3.54 4.89
C ARG A 154 -7.24 -4.91 4.26
N MET A 155 -6.60 -4.96 3.09
CA MET A 155 -6.22 -6.21 2.41
C MET A 155 -5.37 -7.11 3.31
N ALA A 156 -4.40 -6.54 4.02
CA ALA A 156 -3.54 -7.30 4.93
C ALA A 156 -4.36 -7.96 6.06
N ARG A 157 -5.28 -7.21 6.67
CA ARG A 157 -6.15 -7.71 7.75
C ARG A 157 -7.12 -8.78 7.26
N ASP A 158 -7.70 -8.62 6.07
CA ASP A 158 -8.59 -9.62 5.46
C ASP A 158 -7.83 -10.92 5.15
N LEU A 159 -6.55 -10.82 4.81
CA LEU A 159 -5.63 -11.96 4.66
C LEU A 159 -5.14 -12.53 6.00
N GLY A 160 -5.62 -12.03 7.14
CA GLY A 160 -5.20 -12.48 8.48
C GLY A 160 -3.74 -12.14 8.80
N ILE A 161 -3.21 -11.05 8.26
CA ILE A 161 -1.89 -10.51 8.58
C ILE A 161 -2.07 -9.47 9.70
N GLN A 162 -1.40 -9.67 10.84
CA GLN A 162 -1.40 -8.70 11.93
C GLN A 162 -0.49 -7.52 11.56
N ALA A 163 -1.08 -6.54 10.89
CA ALA A 163 -0.38 -5.49 10.20
C ALA A 163 -0.92 -4.10 10.57
N GLU A 164 0.00 -3.18 10.83
CA GLU A 164 -0.30 -1.79 11.14
C GLU A 164 0.36 -0.83 10.14
N PRO A 165 -0.25 0.34 9.88
CA PRO A 165 0.24 1.26 8.85
C PRO A 165 1.56 1.93 9.26
N SER A 166 2.52 1.98 8.35
CA SER A 166 3.71 2.83 8.47
C SER A 166 3.92 3.62 7.18
N PRO A 167 3.12 4.69 6.95
CA PRO A 167 3.20 5.47 5.73
C PRO A 167 4.54 6.20 5.61
N THR A 168 5.05 6.32 4.39
CA THR A 168 6.23 7.15 4.11
C THR A 168 5.95 8.61 4.45
N THR A 169 6.84 9.25 5.20
CA THR A 169 6.75 10.69 5.53
C THR A 169 7.18 11.61 4.39
N THR A 170 7.87 11.05 3.39
CA THR A 170 8.48 11.77 2.25
C THR A 170 7.82 11.43 0.91
N SER A 171 6.49 11.27 0.90
CA SER A 171 5.75 10.92 -0.32
C SER A 171 6.08 11.86 -1.49
N ARG A 172 6.26 11.27 -2.68
CA ARG A 172 6.60 12.02 -3.91
C ARG A 172 5.38 12.63 -4.60
N TYR A 173 4.17 12.36 -4.11
CA TYR A 173 2.94 13.03 -4.54
C TYR A 173 2.77 14.36 -3.79
N THR A 174 3.57 15.36 -4.16
CA THR A 174 3.59 16.66 -3.47
C THR A 174 2.64 17.70 -4.08
N GLY A 175 2.31 17.58 -5.37
CA GLY A 175 1.42 18.52 -6.06
C GLY A 175 -0.05 18.17 -5.92
N ILE A 176 -0.93 19.18 -5.79
CA ILE A 176 -2.36 18.98 -5.57
C ILE A 176 -3.02 18.10 -6.64
N ARG A 177 -2.66 18.30 -7.92
CA ARG A 177 -3.16 17.47 -9.02
C ARG A 177 -2.73 16.01 -8.85
N SER A 178 -1.45 15.76 -8.56
CA SER A 178 -0.92 14.41 -8.36
C SER A 178 -1.55 13.70 -7.15
N GLN A 179 -1.81 14.44 -6.06
CA GLN A 179 -2.49 13.92 -4.88
C GLN A 179 -3.96 13.59 -5.18
N LEU A 180 -4.68 14.47 -5.89
CA LEU A 180 -6.06 14.24 -6.28
C LEU A 180 -6.19 13.04 -7.22
N THR A 181 -5.32 12.92 -8.23
CA THR A 181 -5.29 11.76 -9.13
C THR A 181 -4.97 10.46 -8.39
N PHE A 182 -4.03 10.49 -7.45
CA PHE A 182 -3.74 9.31 -6.63
C PHE A 182 -4.91 8.97 -5.70
N LEU A 183 -5.51 9.96 -5.05
CA LEU A 183 -6.67 9.77 -4.18
C LEU A 183 -7.87 9.23 -4.95
N SER A 184 -8.15 9.73 -6.15
CA SER A 184 -9.25 9.22 -6.99
C SER A 184 -9.01 7.77 -7.38
N ARG A 185 -7.77 7.42 -7.76
CA ARG A 185 -7.37 6.04 -8.06
C ARG A 185 -7.56 5.12 -6.84
N GLU A 186 -7.08 5.54 -5.68
CA GLU A 186 -7.23 4.74 -4.44
C GLU A 186 -8.68 4.62 -4.01
N THR A 187 -9.50 5.66 -4.18
CA THR A 187 -10.93 5.62 -3.93
C THR A 187 -11.61 4.57 -4.81
N PHE A 188 -11.31 4.58 -6.11
CA PHE A 188 -11.84 3.59 -7.06
C PHE A 188 -11.45 2.16 -6.67
N TYR A 189 -10.17 1.89 -6.46
CA TYR A 189 -9.70 0.54 -6.11
C TYR A 189 -10.17 0.08 -4.74
N TYR A 190 -10.29 0.98 -3.75
CA TYR A 190 -10.78 0.62 -2.42
C TYR A 190 -12.26 0.24 -2.46
N ILE A 191 -13.08 1.04 -3.14
CA ILE A 191 -14.49 0.71 -3.38
C ILE A 191 -14.59 -0.63 -4.10
N GLY A 192 -13.88 -0.80 -5.22
CA GLY A 192 -13.89 -2.04 -6.00
C GLY A 192 -13.50 -3.27 -5.17
N TYR A 193 -12.47 -3.16 -4.33
CA TYR A 193 -12.06 -4.22 -3.42
C TYR A 193 -13.16 -4.55 -2.39
N CYS A 194 -13.70 -3.55 -1.69
CA CYS A 194 -14.76 -3.79 -0.70
C CYS A 194 -16.02 -4.41 -1.31
N PHE A 195 -16.42 -4.03 -2.53
CA PHE A 195 -17.54 -4.66 -3.22
C PHE A 195 -17.22 -6.07 -3.70
N GLY A 196 -16.00 -6.31 -4.21
CA GLY A 196 -15.56 -7.65 -4.60
C GLY A 196 -15.53 -8.64 -3.43
N ASP A 197 -15.11 -8.17 -2.26
CA ASP A 197 -15.12 -8.98 -1.03
C ASP A 197 -16.53 -9.26 -0.51
N ILE A 198 -17.47 -8.31 -0.62
CA ILE A 198 -18.88 -8.52 -0.22
C ILE A 198 -19.56 -9.62 -1.06
N ILE A 199 -19.08 -9.86 -2.28
CA ILE A 199 -19.68 -10.80 -3.23
C ILE A 199 -19.01 -12.19 -3.18
N ARG A 200 -17.88 -12.34 -2.46
CA ARG A 200 -17.20 -13.63 -2.24
C ARG A 200 -17.69 -14.33 -0.99
#